data_AF-A0A956DBR8-F1
#
_entry.id   AF-A0A956DBR8-F1
#
_cell.length_a   1.000
_cell.length_b   1.000
_cell.length_c   1.000
_cell.angle_alpha   90.00
_cell.angle_beta   90.00
_cell.angle_gamma   90.00
#
_symmetry.space_group_name_H-M   'P 1'
#
loop_
_entity.id
_entity.type
_entity.pdbx_description
1 polymer ?
#
loop_
_entity_poly.entity_id
_entity_poly.type
_entity_poly.pdbx_seq_one_letter_code
_entity_poly.pdbx_strand_id
1 'polypeptide(L)'
;MKALAESAANHLNPRRARTWTGFSAAWMGLRTMVRLGRRLDDRLYPAWRAQPVREPVFIFANGRSGTTMLHRLLSWDEDHFASYKLYQSVFSAVTWQRLFERIGETPVVGELGRKAVDAINDTFFSGWEGIHELGIDKEEEDEALFVLALESPTVSLLNPFQENYQRMGWLDAERPEARRAFMDDYEAALKKHLFSVGGDKHFLNKNVFTAPRLKTMLERFPDARFVYLVRHPAEALPSWLNMFYEKWITHS
;
A
#
# COMPACT_ATOMS: atom_id res chain seq x y z
N MET A 1 -19.20 21.82 -10.99
CA MET A 1 -18.81 22.14 -12.38
C MET A 1 -17.98 23.41 -12.49
N LYS A 2 -18.34 24.53 -11.83
CA LYS A 2 -17.58 25.80 -11.87
C LYS A 2 -16.10 25.66 -11.46
N ALA A 3 -15.82 25.05 -10.31
CA ALA A 3 -14.45 24.80 -9.84
C ALA A 3 -13.62 23.92 -10.79
N LEU A 4 -14.27 22.98 -11.49
CA LEU A 4 -13.61 22.10 -12.45
C LEU A 4 -13.24 22.86 -13.73
N ALA A 5 -14.13 23.75 -14.19
CA ALA A 5 -13.89 24.62 -15.33
C ALA A 5 -12.80 25.67 -15.03
N GLU A 6 -12.81 26.26 -13.84
CA GLU A 6 -11.76 27.19 -13.38
C GLU A 6 -10.40 26.49 -13.26
N SER A 7 -10.35 25.30 -12.66
CA SER A 7 -9.13 24.49 -12.60
C SER A 7 -8.63 24.10 -13.99
N ALA A 8 -9.52 23.75 -14.92
CA ALA A 8 -9.14 23.45 -16.30
C ALA A 8 -8.60 24.70 -17.01
N ALA A 9 -9.26 25.84 -16.89
CA ALA A 9 -8.80 27.10 -17.48
C ALA A 9 -7.41 27.52 -16.96
N ASN A 10 -7.15 27.33 -15.67
CA ASN A 10 -5.91 27.75 -15.03
C ASN A 10 -4.75 26.75 -15.22
N HIS A 11 -5.05 25.48 -15.49
CA HIS A 11 -4.03 24.43 -15.43
C HIS A 11 -3.97 23.47 -16.62
N LEU A 12 -4.97 23.46 -17.51
CA LEU A 12 -4.99 22.55 -18.66
C LEU A 12 -4.05 23.06 -19.76
N ASN A 13 -3.04 22.26 -20.09
CA ASN A 13 -2.24 22.43 -21.29
C ASN A 13 -2.00 21.07 -21.94
N PRO A 14 -1.60 20.98 -23.22
CA PRO A 14 -1.46 19.70 -23.92
C PRO A 14 -0.53 18.71 -23.22
N ARG A 15 0.56 19.20 -22.61
CA ARG A 15 1.51 18.36 -21.86
C ARG A 15 0.85 17.75 -20.62
N ARG A 16 0.19 18.57 -19.80
CA ARG A 16 -0.55 18.14 -18.61
C ARG A 16 -1.72 17.23 -18.97
N ALA A 17 -2.46 17.55 -20.03
CA ALA A 17 -3.57 16.73 -20.51
C ALA A 17 -3.08 15.31 -20.86
N ARG A 18 -1.94 15.19 -21.56
CA ARG A 18 -1.33 13.89 -21.88
C ARG A 18 -0.92 13.13 -20.62
N THR A 19 -0.20 13.78 -19.70
CA THR A 19 0.24 13.16 -18.45
C THR A 19 -0.94 12.70 -17.59
N TRP A 20 -1.95 13.55 -17.38
CA TRP A 20 -3.12 13.22 -16.59
C TRP A 20 -4.01 12.16 -17.25
N THR A 21 -4.12 12.16 -18.58
CA THR A 21 -4.82 11.09 -19.30
C THR A 21 -4.12 9.75 -19.11
N GLY A 22 -2.79 9.72 -19.27
CA GLY A 22 -1.99 8.51 -19.07
C GLY A 22 -2.08 7.99 -17.63
N PHE A 23 -1.91 8.87 -16.65
CA PHE A 23 -2.05 8.53 -15.23
C PHE A 23 -3.45 8.02 -14.90
N SER A 24 -4.49 8.73 -15.34
CA SER A 24 -5.89 8.34 -15.09
C SER A 24 -6.21 6.99 -15.73
N ALA A 25 -5.72 6.74 -16.94
CA ALA A 25 -5.89 5.44 -17.61
C ALA A 25 -5.19 4.32 -16.82
N ALA A 26 -3.95 4.53 -16.38
CA ALA A 26 -3.22 3.57 -15.56
C ALA A 26 -3.93 3.30 -14.21
N TRP A 27 -4.34 4.37 -13.53
CA TRP A 27 -5.06 4.30 -12.25
C TRP A 27 -6.40 3.57 -12.37
N MET A 28 -7.20 3.93 -13.39
CA MET A 28 -8.48 3.27 -13.67
C MET A 28 -8.29 1.81 -14.07
N GLY A 29 -7.26 1.51 -14.87
CA GLY A 29 -6.88 0.15 -15.24
C GLY A 29 -6.56 -0.68 -13.99
N LEU A 30 -5.69 -0.16 -13.12
CA LEU A 30 -5.32 -0.81 -11.87
C LEU A 30 -6.52 -1.05 -10.95
N ARG A 31 -7.35 -0.03 -10.71
CA ARG A 31 -8.57 -0.18 -9.90
C ARG A 31 -9.56 -1.17 -10.50
N THR A 32 -9.66 -1.23 -11.83
CA THR A 32 -10.52 -2.18 -12.53
C THR A 32 -10.01 -3.61 -12.33
N MET A 33 -8.70 -3.84 -12.41
CA MET A 33 -8.09 -5.14 -12.11
C MET A 33 -8.32 -5.57 -10.67
N VAL A 34 -8.10 -4.68 -9.70
CA VAL A 34 -8.37 -4.97 -8.28
C VAL A 34 -9.84 -5.34 -8.07
N ARG A 35 -10.78 -4.57 -8.62
CA ARG A 35 -12.22 -4.85 -8.53
C ARG A 35 -12.61 -6.16 -9.20
N LEU A 36 -12.04 -6.47 -10.36
CA LEU A 36 -12.27 -7.72 -11.06
C LEU A 36 -11.83 -8.91 -10.20
N GLY A 37 -10.61 -8.88 -9.67
CA GLY A 37 -10.12 -9.92 -8.76
C GLY A 37 -11.02 -10.11 -7.55
N ARG A 38 -11.41 -9.02 -6.88
CA ARG A 38 -12.32 -9.08 -5.72
C ARG A 38 -13.68 -9.71 -6.06
N ARG A 39 -14.24 -9.43 -7.25
CA ARG A 39 -15.49 -10.05 -7.73
C ARG A 39 -15.31 -11.53 -8.06
N LEU A 40 -14.12 -11.93 -8.54
CA LEU A 40 -13.80 -13.32 -8.82
C LEU A 40 -13.62 -14.11 -7.53
N ASP A 41 -12.98 -13.53 -6.50
CA ASP A 41 -12.81 -14.17 -5.18
C ASP A 41 -14.14 -14.64 -4.58
N ASP A 42 -15.18 -13.84 -4.76
CA ASP A 42 -16.50 -14.15 -4.21
C ASP A 42 -17.14 -15.40 -4.81
N ARG A 43 -16.74 -15.78 -6.03
CA ARG A 43 -17.19 -16.99 -6.71
C ARG A 43 -16.19 -18.14 -6.57
N LEU A 44 -14.91 -17.86 -6.73
CA LEU A 44 -13.86 -18.87 -6.81
C LEU A 44 -13.36 -19.30 -5.41
N TYR A 45 -13.37 -18.39 -4.44
CA TYR A 45 -12.75 -18.57 -3.13
C TYR A 45 -13.63 -18.07 -1.97
N PRO A 46 -14.95 -18.36 -1.92
CA PRO A 46 -15.86 -17.74 -0.95
C PRO A 46 -15.45 -17.95 0.52
N ALA A 47 -14.67 -18.99 0.81
CA ALA A 47 -14.11 -19.29 2.13
C ALA A 47 -13.22 -18.17 2.71
N TRP A 48 -12.68 -17.26 1.89
CA TRP A 48 -11.91 -16.09 2.38
C TRP A 48 -12.71 -15.26 3.39
N ARG A 49 -14.05 -15.24 3.26
CA ARG A 49 -14.93 -14.50 4.18
C ARG A 49 -14.90 -15.04 5.61
N ALA A 50 -14.61 -16.33 5.78
CA ALA A 50 -14.51 -16.97 7.09
C ALA A 50 -13.11 -16.88 7.69
N GLN A 51 -12.10 -16.46 6.91
CA GLN A 51 -10.74 -16.28 7.41
C GLN A 51 -10.71 -15.24 8.54
N PRO A 52 -10.30 -15.59 9.77
CA PRO A 52 -10.15 -14.59 10.82
C PRO A 52 -8.87 -13.76 10.61
N VAL A 53 -8.88 -12.53 11.13
CA VAL A 53 -7.68 -11.72 11.35
C VAL A 53 -7.44 -11.72 12.85
N ARG A 54 -6.54 -12.58 13.34
CA ARG A 54 -6.26 -12.73 14.78
C ARG A 54 -4.97 -12.02 15.15
N GLU A 55 -5.07 -11.15 16.15
CA GLU A 55 -3.95 -10.42 16.74
C GLU A 55 -2.99 -9.82 15.69
N PRO A 56 -3.47 -9.03 14.71
CA PRO A 56 -2.61 -8.44 13.71
C PRO A 56 -1.58 -7.51 14.35
N VAL A 57 -0.35 -7.53 13.84
CA VAL A 57 0.77 -6.73 14.34
C VAL A 57 1.02 -5.55 13.41
N PHE A 58 0.89 -4.34 13.96
CA PHE A 58 1.14 -3.09 13.25
C PHE A 58 2.35 -2.36 13.85
N ILE A 59 3.41 -2.25 13.06
CA ILE A 59 4.63 -1.52 13.41
C ILE A 59 4.53 -0.11 12.82
N PHE A 60 4.76 0.91 13.63
CA PHE A 60 4.76 2.28 13.13
C PHE A 60 5.69 3.18 13.94
N ALA A 61 6.03 4.31 13.35
CA ALA A 61 6.82 5.37 13.98
C ALA A 61 6.76 6.61 13.09
N ASN A 62 7.29 7.72 13.60
CA ASN A 62 7.80 8.74 12.70
C ASN A 62 8.84 8.10 11.77
N GLY A 63 8.85 8.47 10.50
CA GLY A 63 9.79 7.87 9.56
C GLY A 63 11.24 8.10 9.98
N ARG A 64 12.14 7.27 9.43
CA ARG A 64 13.57 7.23 9.78
C ARG A 64 13.85 6.69 11.21
N SER A 65 12.93 5.92 11.78
CA SER A 65 13.07 5.30 13.11
C SER A 65 13.42 3.80 13.10
N GLY A 66 13.82 3.23 11.96
CA GLY A 66 14.24 1.83 11.86
C GLY A 66 13.10 0.81 11.72
N THR A 67 11.87 1.25 11.46
CA THR A 67 10.69 0.37 11.34
C THR A 67 10.82 -0.67 10.22
N THR A 68 11.43 -0.32 9.08
CA THR A 68 11.71 -1.27 7.99
C THR A 68 12.62 -2.42 8.44
N MET A 69 13.65 -2.14 9.25
CA MET A 69 14.57 -3.16 9.74
C MET A 69 13.85 -4.15 10.66
N LEU A 70 13.05 -3.65 11.61
CA LEU A 70 12.27 -4.51 12.51
C LEU A 70 11.24 -5.34 11.73
N HIS A 71 10.52 -4.73 10.79
CA HIS A 71 9.53 -5.42 9.97
C HIS A 71 10.13 -6.60 9.22
N ARG A 72 11.29 -6.40 8.56
CA ARG A 72 11.99 -7.46 7.83
C ARG A 72 12.51 -8.57 8.74
N LEU A 73 13.01 -8.20 9.92
CA LEU A 73 13.47 -9.19 10.89
C LEU A 73 12.33 -10.10 11.35
N LEU A 74 11.16 -9.53 11.64
CA LEU A 74 9.98 -10.29 12.05
C LEU A 74 9.36 -11.07 10.89
N SER A 75 9.44 -10.56 9.65
CA SER A 75 8.88 -11.24 8.48
C SER A 75 9.65 -12.50 8.07
N TRP A 76 10.83 -12.77 8.66
CA TRP A 76 11.54 -14.03 8.48
C TRP A 76 10.89 -15.21 9.21
N ASP A 77 10.07 -14.95 10.22
CA ASP A 77 9.28 -15.98 10.90
C ASP A 77 7.98 -16.23 10.13
N GLU A 78 8.11 -16.90 8.99
CA GLU A 78 6.99 -17.24 8.10
C GLU A 78 6.01 -18.23 8.73
N ASP A 79 6.38 -18.93 9.81
CA ASP A 79 5.49 -19.84 10.52
C ASP A 79 4.43 -19.07 11.32
N HIS A 80 4.79 -17.92 11.90
CA HIS A 80 3.88 -17.12 12.72
C HIS A 80 3.35 -15.88 12.01
N PHE A 81 4.10 -15.30 11.07
CA PHE A 81 3.76 -14.02 10.45
C PHE A 81 3.45 -14.12 8.96
N ALA A 82 2.52 -13.27 8.53
CA ALA A 82 2.18 -13.04 7.14
C ALA A 82 2.31 -11.55 6.83
N SER A 83 3.40 -11.17 6.17
CA SER A 83 3.59 -9.83 5.60
C SER A 83 3.14 -9.77 4.16
N TYR A 84 2.84 -8.55 3.69
CA TYR A 84 2.65 -8.32 2.26
C TYR A 84 4.00 -8.24 1.57
N LYS A 85 4.12 -8.86 0.40
CA LYS A 85 4.99 -8.35 -0.66
C LYS A 85 4.33 -7.13 -1.31
N LEU A 86 5.11 -6.18 -1.83
CA LEU A 86 4.54 -4.95 -2.40
C LEU A 86 3.41 -5.22 -3.41
N TYR A 87 3.58 -6.17 -4.32
CA TYR A 87 2.53 -6.53 -5.29
C TYR A 87 1.25 -7.07 -4.64
N GLN A 88 1.34 -7.73 -3.48
CA GLN A 88 0.19 -8.32 -2.80
C GLN A 88 -0.68 -7.25 -2.13
N SER A 89 -0.08 -6.13 -1.70
CA SER A 89 -0.84 -4.97 -1.21
C SER A 89 -1.63 -4.28 -2.33
N VAL A 90 -1.06 -4.24 -3.55
CA VAL A 90 -1.72 -3.71 -4.76
C VAL A 90 -2.79 -4.67 -5.25
N PHE A 91 -2.43 -5.94 -5.44
CA PHE A 91 -3.29 -7.02 -5.95
C PHE A 91 -3.79 -7.91 -4.79
N SER A 92 -4.53 -7.31 -3.86
CA SER A 92 -5.02 -7.95 -2.63
C SER A 92 -6.13 -9.01 -2.82
N ALA A 93 -6.48 -9.36 -4.05
CA ALA A 93 -7.46 -10.40 -4.34
C ALA A 93 -6.79 -11.79 -4.34
N VAL A 94 -7.45 -12.79 -3.75
CA VAL A 94 -6.96 -14.19 -3.73
C VAL A 94 -6.70 -14.70 -5.13
N THR A 95 -7.59 -14.34 -6.07
CA THR A 95 -7.50 -14.69 -7.49
C THR A 95 -6.19 -14.23 -8.11
N TRP A 96 -5.74 -13.01 -7.82
CA TRP A 96 -4.48 -12.51 -8.36
C TRP A 96 -3.28 -13.14 -7.69
N GLN A 97 -3.31 -13.26 -6.37
CA GLN A 97 -2.21 -13.88 -5.62
C GLN A 97 -1.97 -15.33 -6.08
N ARG A 98 -3.02 -16.14 -6.17
CA ARG A 98 -2.94 -17.52 -6.67
C ARG A 98 -2.57 -17.61 -8.15
N LEU A 99 -2.99 -16.65 -8.96
CA LEU A 99 -2.60 -16.60 -10.37
C LEU A 99 -1.08 -16.37 -10.50
N PHE A 100 -0.54 -15.39 -9.77
CA PHE A 100 0.88 -15.07 -9.81
C PHE A 100 1.75 -16.21 -9.25
N GLU A 101 1.29 -16.85 -8.18
CA GLU A 101 1.92 -18.06 -7.64
C GLU A 101 1.99 -19.18 -8.69
N ARG A 102 0.86 -19.53 -9.31
CA ARG A 102 0.80 -20.55 -10.38
C ARG A 102 1.67 -20.20 -11.60
N ILE A 103 1.71 -18.93 -11.97
CA ILE A 103 2.61 -18.46 -13.05
C ILE A 103 4.06 -18.72 -12.67
N GLY A 104 4.45 -18.39 -11.42
CA GLY A 104 5.80 -18.61 -10.91
C GLY A 104 6.20 -20.08 -10.82
N GLU A 105 5.25 -20.97 -10.51
CA GLU A 105 5.46 -22.43 -10.42
C GLU A 105 5.50 -23.12 -11.80
N THR A 106 4.96 -22.49 -12.83
CA THR A 106 4.91 -23.07 -14.18
C THR A 106 6.29 -22.98 -14.84
N PRO A 107 6.93 -24.06 -15.31
CA PRO A 107 8.20 -24.00 -16.03
C PRO A 107 8.12 -23.10 -17.26
N VAL A 108 9.24 -22.55 -17.75
CA VAL A 108 9.35 -21.61 -18.89
C VAL A 108 8.55 -20.30 -18.69
N VAL A 109 7.25 -20.38 -18.45
CA VAL A 109 6.36 -19.26 -18.10
C VAL A 109 6.82 -18.56 -16.83
N GLY A 110 7.22 -19.31 -15.80
CA GLY A 110 7.75 -18.78 -14.54
C GLY A 110 9.10 -18.10 -14.71
N GLU A 111 9.96 -18.60 -15.62
CA GLU A 111 11.22 -17.94 -15.97
C GLU A 111 10.97 -16.61 -16.70
N LEU A 112 10.04 -16.59 -17.65
CA LEU A 112 9.59 -15.37 -18.30
C LEU A 112 8.95 -14.40 -17.30
N GLY A 113 8.15 -14.91 -16.36
CA GLY A 113 7.56 -14.15 -15.27
C GLY A 113 8.62 -13.52 -14.37
N ARG A 114 9.68 -14.28 -14.02
CA ARG A 114 10.82 -13.77 -13.25
C ARG A 114 11.53 -12.64 -13.98
N LYS A 115 11.84 -12.83 -15.27
CA LYS A 115 12.43 -11.78 -16.13
C LYS A 115 11.56 -10.52 -16.18
N ALA A 116 10.23 -10.67 -16.20
CA ALA A 116 9.31 -9.54 -16.14
C ALA A 116 9.33 -8.82 -14.78
N VAL A 117 9.40 -9.56 -13.66
CA VAL A 117 9.58 -9.01 -12.31
C VAL A 117 10.90 -8.24 -12.21
N ASP A 118 11.99 -8.82 -12.70
CA ASP A 118 13.32 -8.18 -12.69
C ASP A 118 13.30 -6.88 -13.51
N ALA A 119 12.71 -6.90 -14.71
CA ALA A 119 12.56 -5.70 -15.53
C ALA A 119 11.72 -4.59 -14.85
N ILE A 120 10.68 -4.96 -14.09
CA ILE A 120 9.91 -4.01 -13.28
C ILE A 120 10.77 -3.43 -12.16
N ASN A 121 11.51 -4.28 -11.45
CA ASN A 121 12.43 -3.87 -10.39
C ASN A 121 13.49 -2.88 -10.93
N ASP A 122 14.14 -3.20 -12.03
CA ASP A 122 15.15 -2.35 -12.67
C ASP A 122 14.57 -1.00 -13.13
N THR A 123 13.35 -1.00 -13.67
CA THR A 123 12.73 0.21 -14.23
C THR A 123 12.23 1.16 -13.14
N PHE A 124 11.61 0.63 -12.08
CA PHE A 124 10.89 1.45 -11.10
C PHE A 124 11.59 1.60 -9.75
N PHE A 125 12.51 0.68 -9.41
CA PHE A 125 13.08 0.58 -8.07
C PHE A 125 14.61 0.73 -8.00
N SER A 126 15.33 0.70 -9.12
CA SER A 126 16.79 0.91 -9.18
C SER A 126 17.27 2.23 -8.55
N GLY A 127 16.47 3.30 -8.59
CA GLY A 127 16.77 4.58 -7.95
C GLY A 127 16.73 4.59 -6.42
N TRP A 128 16.46 3.45 -5.77
CA TRP A 128 16.39 3.31 -4.31
C TRP A 128 17.51 2.42 -3.73
N GLU A 129 18.38 1.87 -4.57
CA GLU A 129 19.55 1.09 -4.15
C GLU A 129 20.42 1.88 -3.16
N GLY A 130 20.62 1.32 -1.95
CA GLY A 130 21.41 1.95 -0.88
C GLY A 130 20.65 2.88 0.08
N ILE A 131 19.39 3.25 -0.22
CA ILE A 131 18.55 4.07 0.68
C ILE A 131 17.45 3.22 1.33
N HIS A 132 16.76 2.40 0.52
CA HIS A 132 15.72 1.47 0.93
C HIS A 132 15.59 0.39 -0.16
N GLU A 133 15.89 -0.87 0.16
CA GLU A 133 15.83 -1.99 -0.79
C GLU A 133 14.36 -2.29 -1.15
N LEU A 134 13.79 -1.52 -2.07
CA LEU A 134 12.44 -1.66 -2.55
C LEU A 134 12.39 -2.62 -3.72
N GLY A 135 11.33 -3.42 -3.79
CA GLY A 135 11.07 -4.30 -4.92
C GLY A 135 9.61 -4.72 -4.94
N ILE A 136 9.09 -5.01 -6.12
CA ILE A 136 7.69 -5.44 -6.28
C ILE A 136 7.40 -6.74 -5.52
N ASP A 137 8.41 -7.59 -5.35
CA ASP A 137 8.37 -8.91 -4.72
C ASP A 137 9.02 -8.96 -3.33
N LYS A 138 9.34 -7.81 -2.74
CA LYS A 138 9.89 -7.68 -1.38
C LYS A 138 8.80 -7.35 -0.37
N GLU A 139 9.00 -7.78 0.88
CA GLU A 139 8.09 -7.49 2.00
C GLU A 139 7.99 -6.00 2.23
N GLU A 140 6.76 -5.47 2.18
CA GLU A 140 6.49 -4.04 2.27
C GLU A 140 5.18 -3.67 2.95
N GLU A 141 5.02 -2.36 3.16
CA GLU A 141 3.85 -1.72 3.77
C GLU A 141 2.54 -2.00 3.01
N ASP A 142 1.44 -1.99 3.74
CA ASP A 142 0.06 -1.99 3.23
C ASP A 142 -0.38 -0.66 2.57
N GLU A 143 0.56 0.24 2.35
CA GLU A 143 0.33 1.61 1.93
C GLU A 143 -0.39 1.72 0.57
N ALA A 144 -0.22 0.75 -0.32
CA ALA A 144 -0.96 0.69 -1.58
C ALA A 144 -2.49 0.61 -1.37
N LEU A 145 -2.96 -0.07 -0.31
CA LEU A 145 -4.38 -0.15 0.00
C LEU A 145 -4.94 1.24 0.35
N PHE A 146 -4.20 2.02 1.13
CA PHE A 146 -4.56 3.39 1.49
C PHE A 146 -4.48 4.35 0.30
N VAL A 147 -3.43 4.23 -0.52
CA VAL A 147 -3.28 5.04 -1.74
C VAL A 147 -4.43 4.78 -2.71
N LEU A 148 -4.78 3.51 -2.97
CA LEU A 148 -5.90 3.15 -3.87
C LEU A 148 -7.27 3.61 -3.36
N ALA A 149 -7.41 3.81 -2.06
CA ALA A 149 -8.59 4.38 -1.41
C ALA A 149 -8.57 5.92 -1.34
N LEU A 150 -7.44 6.57 -1.69
CA LEU A 150 -7.19 8.00 -1.51
C LEU A 150 -7.19 8.42 -0.02
N GLU A 151 -6.75 7.54 0.86
CA GLU A 151 -6.67 7.73 2.33
C GLU A 151 -5.23 7.87 2.82
N SER A 152 -4.34 8.42 1.98
CA SER A 152 -2.94 8.60 2.33
C SER A 152 -2.30 9.87 1.76
N PRO A 153 -1.42 10.56 2.52
CA PRO A 153 -0.58 11.61 1.98
C PRO A 153 0.35 11.14 0.85
N THR A 154 0.66 9.84 0.73
CA THR A 154 1.49 9.30 -0.38
C THR A 154 0.92 9.62 -1.77
N VAL A 155 -0.39 9.86 -1.88
CA VAL A 155 -1.04 10.34 -3.12
C VAL A 155 -0.40 11.65 -3.62
N SER A 156 0.19 12.44 -2.73
CA SER A 156 0.88 13.68 -3.08
C SER A 156 2.15 13.45 -3.89
N LEU A 157 2.77 12.27 -3.85
CA LEU A 157 3.91 11.95 -4.71
C LEU A 157 3.51 11.89 -6.20
N LEU A 158 2.21 11.80 -6.48
CA LEU A 158 1.66 11.71 -7.83
C LEU A 158 1.28 13.08 -8.40
N ASN A 159 1.22 14.13 -7.57
CA ASN A 159 0.86 15.47 -8.04
C ASN A 159 1.30 16.61 -7.08
N PRO A 160 1.63 17.80 -7.61
CA PRO A 160 2.20 18.89 -6.81
C PRO A 160 1.18 19.74 -6.01
N PHE A 161 -0.13 19.46 -6.06
CA PHE A 161 -1.17 20.33 -5.47
C PHE A 161 -1.48 19.99 -3.99
N GLN A 162 -0.44 19.92 -3.16
CA GLN A 162 -0.45 19.49 -1.74
C GLN A 162 -1.54 20.15 -0.87
N GLU A 163 -1.87 21.42 -1.14
CA GLU A 163 -2.83 22.21 -0.35
C GLU A 163 -4.22 21.57 -0.27
N ASN A 164 -4.61 20.80 -1.30
CA ASN A 164 -5.91 20.12 -1.35
C ASN A 164 -5.90 18.73 -0.71
N TYR A 165 -4.74 18.24 -0.26
CA TYR A 165 -4.54 16.89 0.28
C TYR A 165 -4.38 16.84 1.79
N GLN A 166 -4.46 17.98 2.50
CA GLN A 166 -4.13 18.06 3.93
C GLN A 166 -4.97 17.14 4.82
N ARG A 167 -6.16 16.73 4.37
CA ARG A 167 -7.02 15.78 5.08
C ARG A 167 -6.74 14.31 4.73
N MET A 168 -6.07 14.02 3.61
CA MET A 168 -5.73 12.65 3.23
C MET A 168 -4.72 12.07 4.22
N GLY A 169 -5.04 10.91 4.77
CA GLY A 169 -4.26 10.26 5.83
C GLY A 169 -4.77 10.48 7.24
N TRP A 170 -5.72 11.40 7.47
CA TRP A 170 -6.36 11.62 8.77
C TRP A 170 -7.62 10.79 8.93
N LEU A 171 -7.50 9.47 8.75
CA LEU A 171 -8.64 8.55 8.78
C LEU A 171 -9.44 8.64 10.09
N ASP A 172 -8.77 8.87 11.22
CA ASP A 172 -9.45 9.04 12.52
C ASP A 172 -10.35 10.29 12.59
N ALA A 173 -10.11 11.29 11.74
CA ALA A 173 -10.91 12.51 11.63
C ALA A 173 -12.01 12.41 10.56
N GLU A 174 -12.06 11.32 9.79
CA GLU A 174 -13.09 11.13 8.78
C GLU A 174 -14.45 10.78 9.37
N ARG A 175 -15.50 10.93 8.55
CA ARG A 175 -16.86 10.59 8.97
C ARG A 175 -16.95 9.11 9.34
N PRO A 176 -17.72 8.73 10.38
CA PRO A 176 -17.85 7.33 10.80
C PRO A 176 -18.23 6.37 9.67
N GLU A 177 -19.06 6.80 8.72
CA GLU A 177 -19.48 6.01 7.56
C GLU A 177 -18.31 5.72 6.62
N ALA A 178 -17.45 6.71 6.37
CA ALA A 178 -16.27 6.56 5.52
C ALA A 178 -15.24 5.65 6.19
N ARG A 179 -15.00 5.84 7.49
CA ARG A 179 -14.13 4.97 8.32
C ARG A 179 -14.59 3.52 8.27
N ARG A 180 -15.89 3.25 8.47
CA ARG A 180 -16.46 1.89 8.39
C ARG A 180 -16.28 1.28 7.01
N ALA A 181 -16.66 2.00 5.95
CA ALA A 181 -16.55 1.51 4.58
C ALA A 181 -15.09 1.20 4.18
N PHE A 182 -14.15 2.07 4.56
CA PHE A 182 -12.73 1.82 4.34
C PHE A 182 -12.25 0.59 5.11
N MET A 183 -12.60 0.47 6.39
CA MET A 183 -12.17 -0.67 7.20
C MET A 183 -12.78 -2.00 6.75
N ASP A 184 -13.98 -2.00 6.15
CA ASP A 184 -14.56 -3.19 5.52
C ASP A 184 -13.71 -3.67 4.34
N ASP A 185 -13.28 -2.73 3.49
CA ASP A 185 -12.39 -3.01 2.36
C ASP A 185 -10.99 -3.43 2.82
N TYR A 186 -10.46 -2.81 3.86
CA TYR A 186 -9.14 -3.09 4.43
C TYR A 186 -9.11 -4.46 5.11
N GLU A 187 -10.07 -4.76 5.99
CA GLU A 187 -10.20 -6.07 6.61
C GLU A 187 -10.39 -7.17 5.56
N ALA A 188 -11.21 -6.93 4.53
CA ALA A 188 -11.35 -7.89 3.44
C ALA A 188 -10.03 -8.17 2.71
N ALA A 189 -9.18 -7.16 2.52
CA ALA A 189 -7.85 -7.33 1.94
C ALA A 189 -6.93 -8.18 2.85
N LEU A 190 -6.95 -7.94 4.17
CA LEU A 190 -6.17 -8.74 5.12
C LEU A 190 -6.63 -10.20 5.14
N LYS A 191 -7.95 -10.43 5.22
CA LYS A 191 -8.54 -11.78 5.20
C LYS A 191 -8.17 -12.54 3.93
N LYS A 192 -8.22 -11.88 2.77
CA LYS A 192 -7.82 -12.49 1.50
C LYS A 192 -6.35 -12.85 1.46
N HIS A 193 -5.49 -11.96 1.97
CA HIS A 193 -4.05 -12.23 2.06
C HIS A 193 -3.77 -13.41 2.97
N LEU A 194 -4.26 -13.39 4.21
CA LEU A 194 -4.10 -14.48 5.17
C LEU A 194 -4.62 -15.80 4.60
N PHE A 195 -5.80 -15.78 3.96
CA PHE A 195 -6.37 -16.96 3.30
C PHE A 195 -5.47 -17.52 2.19
N SER A 196 -4.81 -16.65 1.41
CA SER A 196 -3.89 -17.09 0.36
C SER A 196 -2.61 -17.73 0.91
N VAL A 197 -2.12 -17.30 2.07
CA VAL A 197 -0.83 -17.73 2.64
C VAL A 197 -0.95 -18.80 3.75
N GLY A 198 -2.10 -19.48 3.84
CA GLY A 198 -2.30 -20.62 4.75
C GLY A 198 -3.10 -20.33 6.03
N GLY A 199 -3.54 -19.09 6.24
CA GLY A 199 -4.61 -18.72 7.18
C GLY A 199 -4.26 -18.67 8.67
N ASP A 200 -3.39 -19.53 9.19
CA ASP A 200 -3.08 -19.59 10.63
C ASP A 200 -1.81 -18.77 10.98
N LYS A 201 -1.83 -17.49 10.63
CA LYS A 201 -0.70 -16.56 10.83
C LYS A 201 -1.20 -15.20 11.30
N HIS A 202 -0.37 -14.48 12.06
CA HIS A 202 -0.59 -13.09 12.40
C HIS A 202 -0.24 -12.20 11.20
N PHE A 203 -1.15 -11.31 10.81
CA PHE A 203 -0.82 -10.31 9.81
C PHE A 203 0.26 -9.38 10.38
N LEU A 204 1.38 -9.22 9.68
CA LEU A 204 2.49 -8.37 10.09
C LEU A 204 2.65 -7.24 9.08
N ASN A 205 2.48 -6.02 9.54
CA ASN A 205 2.63 -4.84 8.70
C ASN A 205 3.44 -3.75 9.39
N LYS A 206 4.05 -2.90 8.56
CA LYS A 206 4.69 -1.67 8.98
C LYS A 206 4.20 -0.53 8.13
N ASN A 207 3.75 0.57 8.73
CA ASN A 207 3.36 1.77 7.98
C ASN A 207 3.61 3.05 8.81
N VAL A 208 4.36 4.00 8.25
CA VAL A 208 4.73 5.25 8.94
C VAL A 208 3.54 6.22 9.10
N PHE A 209 2.45 5.99 8.37
CA PHE A 209 1.21 6.78 8.43
C PHE A 209 0.13 6.13 9.30
N THR A 210 0.44 5.10 10.10
CA THR A 210 -0.53 4.47 11.00
C THR A 210 -0.99 5.40 12.13
N ALA A 211 -0.15 6.31 12.62
CA ALA A 211 -0.48 7.18 13.76
C ALA A 211 -1.84 7.93 13.61
N PRO A 212 -2.13 8.63 12.51
CA PRO A 212 -3.42 9.31 12.30
C PRO A 212 -4.61 8.37 11.98
N ARG A 213 -4.40 7.05 12.02
CA ARG A 213 -5.38 5.99 11.70
C ARG A 213 -5.58 5.03 12.89
N LEU A 214 -4.83 5.22 13.97
CA LEU A 214 -4.67 4.26 15.06
C LEU A 214 -6.00 3.97 15.76
N LYS A 215 -6.79 5.01 16.03
CA LYS A 215 -8.08 4.84 16.72
C LYS A 215 -9.03 3.98 15.87
N THR A 216 -9.10 4.26 14.58
CA THR A 216 -9.92 3.50 13.63
C THR A 216 -9.47 2.05 13.50
N MET A 217 -8.15 1.82 13.45
CA MET A 217 -7.61 0.47 13.40
C MET A 217 -7.89 -0.32 14.69
N LEU A 218 -7.73 0.31 15.87
CA LEU A 218 -8.01 -0.31 17.16
C LEU A 218 -9.51 -0.61 17.36
N GLU A 219 -10.40 0.26 16.87
CA GLU A 219 -11.84 0.01 16.89
C GLU A 219 -12.22 -1.20 16.03
N ARG A 220 -11.53 -1.44 14.91
CA ARG A 220 -11.78 -2.59 14.02
C ARG A 220 -11.11 -3.88 14.51
N PHE A 221 -9.88 -3.77 15.00
CA PHE A 221 -9.04 -4.89 15.44
C PHE A 221 -8.69 -4.68 16.92
N PRO A 222 -9.62 -4.94 17.85
CA PRO A 222 -9.40 -4.69 19.28
C PRO A 222 -8.31 -5.59 19.89
N ASP A 223 -7.98 -6.71 19.24
CA ASP A 223 -6.91 -7.64 19.60
C ASP A 223 -5.58 -7.33 18.90
N ALA A 224 -5.51 -6.27 18.10
CA ALA A 224 -4.29 -5.88 17.39
C ALA A 224 -3.15 -5.50 18.36
N ARG A 225 -1.93 -5.86 17.97
CA ARG A 225 -0.71 -5.52 18.70
C ARG A 225 0.01 -4.39 17.96
N PHE A 226 0.18 -3.27 18.64
CA PHE A 226 0.82 -2.07 18.08
C PHE A 226 2.24 -1.92 18.61
N VAL A 227 3.22 -1.83 17.72
CA VAL A 227 4.64 -1.63 18.05
C VAL A 227 5.06 -0.25 17.57
N TYR A 228 5.28 0.68 18.51
CA TYR A 228 5.72 2.04 18.21
C TYR A 228 7.23 2.21 18.45
N LEU A 229 8.00 2.52 17.40
CA LEU A 229 9.44 2.78 17.55
C LEU A 229 9.66 4.25 17.89
N VAL A 230 10.50 4.49 18.90
CA VAL A 230 10.87 5.83 19.34
C VAL A 230 12.27 6.15 18.86
N ARG A 231 12.42 7.28 18.16
CA ARG A 231 13.71 7.89 17.85
C ARG A 231 13.65 9.37 18.23
N HIS A 232 14.76 9.92 18.69
CA HIS A 232 14.85 11.34 19.05
C HIS A 232 14.45 12.23 17.85
N PRO A 233 13.42 13.09 17.97
CA PRO A 233 12.88 13.86 16.84
C PRO A 233 13.91 14.75 16.14
N ALA A 234 14.86 15.31 16.90
CA ALA A 234 15.93 16.14 16.34
C ALA A 234 16.84 15.39 15.35
N GLU A 235 16.91 14.06 15.43
CA GLU A 235 17.65 13.24 14.47
C GLU A 235 16.78 12.75 13.32
N ALA A 236 15.53 12.40 13.61
CA ALA A 236 14.62 11.81 12.63
C ALA A 236 14.12 12.84 11.61
N LEU A 237 13.79 14.06 12.07
CA LEU A 237 13.13 15.08 11.26
C LEU A 237 14.00 15.59 10.09
N PRO A 238 15.28 15.95 10.26
CA PRO A 238 16.12 16.38 9.14
C PRO A 238 16.27 15.29 8.07
N SER A 239 16.44 14.04 8.50
CA SER A 239 16.55 12.90 7.59
C SER A 239 15.24 12.65 6.82
N TRP A 240 14.09 12.81 7.48
CA TRP A 240 12.78 12.70 6.83
C TRP A 240 12.55 13.81 5.81
N LEU A 241 12.84 15.07 6.15
CA LEU A 241 12.72 16.20 5.23
C LEU A 241 13.65 16.05 4.02
N ASN A 242 14.89 15.59 4.22
CA ASN A 242 15.82 15.35 3.13
C ASN A 242 15.28 14.31 2.13
N MET A 243 14.68 13.21 2.62
CA MET A 243 14.08 12.18 1.77
C MET A 243 12.95 12.72 0.89
N PHE A 244 12.06 13.54 1.44
CA PHE A 244 10.97 14.14 0.67
C PHE A 244 11.45 15.28 -0.24
N TYR A 245 12.49 16.02 0.16
CA TYR A 245 13.09 17.06 -0.68
C TYR A 245 13.61 16.49 -2.00
N GLU A 246 14.33 15.37 -1.97
CA GLU A 246 14.84 14.68 -3.17
C GLU A 246 13.73 14.33 -4.17
N LYS A 247 12.54 13.94 -3.67
CA LYS A 247 11.39 13.64 -4.54
C LYS A 247 10.66 14.91 -4.98
N TRP A 248 10.56 15.91 -4.11
CA TRP A 248 9.93 17.18 -4.40
C TRP A 248 10.58 17.89 -5.58
N ILE A 249 11.92 17.94 -5.63
CA ILE A 249 12.68 18.56 -6.73
C ILE A 249 12.53 17.81 -8.06
N THR A 250 12.08 16.55 -8.05
CA THR A 250 11.91 15.78 -9.30
C THR A 250 10.67 16.22 -10.09
N HIS A 251 9.67 16.79 -9.43
CA HIS A 251 8.38 17.13 -10.03
C HIS A 251 7.97 18.61 -9.87
N SER A 252 8.74 19.41 -9.13
CA SER A 252 8.51 20.86 -8.90
C SER A 252 9.50 21.68 -9.70
#